data_AF-A0A4U6W123-F1
#
_entry.id   AF-A0A4U6W123-F1
#
_cell.length_a   1.000
_cell.length_b   1.000
_cell.length_c   1.000
_cell.angle_alpha   90.00
_cell.angle_beta   90.00
_cell.angle_gamma   90.00
#
_symmetry.space_group_name_H-M   'P 1'
#
loop_
_entity.id
_entity.type
_entity.pdbx_description
1 polymer ?
#
loop_
_entity_poly.entity_id
_entity_poly.type
_entity_poly.pdbx_seq_one_letter_code
_entity_poly.pdbx_strand_id
1 'polypeptide(L)'
;MASPAPPISDHRTPPPLPALADEILEEIFVRLPTLDALAGASTACPSFHRITTDRSFLRRFRALHPSPVLGFVTDGFHAAEAPHPSTPVARALALAADFSYSFVPAGRWLTPWHPRDVRQGRVLLECSPEGAGQIHQDYYDAIGFPGKSRSCGL
;
A
#
# COMPACT_ATOMS: atom_id res chain seq x y z
N MET A 1 14.93 -57.64 -19.56
CA MET A 1 15.44 -56.45 -18.84
C MET A 1 14.26 -55.82 -18.12
N ALA A 2 14.12 -56.06 -16.81
CA ALA A 2 13.03 -55.49 -16.02
C ALA A 2 13.34 -54.01 -15.71
N SER A 3 12.40 -53.12 -15.98
CA SER A 3 12.51 -51.69 -15.68
C SER A 3 12.50 -51.47 -14.16
N PRO A 4 13.40 -50.65 -13.58
CA PRO A 4 13.38 -50.37 -12.15
C PRO A 4 12.14 -49.54 -11.79
N ALA A 5 11.56 -49.84 -10.63
CA ALA A 5 10.42 -49.11 -10.09
C ALA A 5 10.80 -47.63 -9.81
N PRO A 6 9.89 -46.67 -10.04
CA PRO A 6 10.14 -45.27 -9.74
C PRO A 6 10.32 -45.05 -8.22
N PRO A 7 11.15 -44.08 -7.80
CA PRO A 7 11.30 -43.75 -6.38
C PRO A 7 9.96 -43.29 -5.82
N ILE A 8 9.55 -43.92 -4.71
CA ILE A 8 8.35 -43.60 -3.95
C ILE A 8 8.45 -42.13 -3.56
N SER A 9 7.51 -41.31 -4.04
CA SER A 9 7.40 -39.89 -3.70
C SER A 9 7.50 -39.68 -2.20
N ASP A 10 8.33 -38.71 -1.83
CA ASP A 10 8.55 -38.23 -0.47
C ASP A 10 7.27 -38.29 0.38
N HIS A 11 7.34 -39.07 1.45
CA HIS A 11 6.41 -38.89 2.56
C HIS A 11 6.61 -37.48 3.09
N ARG A 12 5.66 -36.59 2.74
CA ARG A 12 5.48 -35.29 3.39
C ARG A 12 5.47 -35.53 4.89
N THR A 13 6.61 -35.27 5.53
CA THR A 13 6.73 -35.39 6.98
C THR A 13 5.75 -34.38 7.56
N PRO A 14 4.83 -34.80 8.43
CA PRO A 14 3.87 -33.88 9.02
C PRO A 14 4.63 -32.77 9.74
N PRO A 15 4.20 -31.50 9.59
CA PRO A 15 4.89 -30.39 10.22
C PRO A 15 4.97 -30.62 11.73
N PRO A 16 6.07 -30.22 12.39
CA PRO A 16 6.17 -30.26 13.84
C PRO A 16 4.95 -29.59 14.48
N LEU A 17 4.45 -30.11 15.61
CA LEU A 17 3.28 -29.55 16.33
C LEU A 17 3.33 -28.01 16.52
N PRO A 18 4.49 -27.36 16.80
CA PRO A 18 4.58 -25.90 16.86
C PRO A 18 4.27 -25.20 15.53
N ALA A 19 4.69 -25.79 14.40
CA ALA A 19 4.41 -25.23 13.08
C ALA A 19 2.91 -25.33 12.73
N LEU A 20 2.25 -26.41 13.14
CA LEU A 20 0.78 -26.52 13.00
C LEU A 20 0.05 -25.46 13.84
N ALA A 21 0.53 -25.18 15.07
CA ALA A 21 -0.05 -24.14 15.90
C ALA A 21 0.12 -22.73 15.29
N ASP A 22 1.30 -22.46 14.72
CA ASP A 22 1.57 -21.20 14.02
C ASP A 22 0.66 -21.02 12.81
N GLU A 23 0.44 -22.07 12.00
CA GLU A 23 -0.46 -22.03 10.83
C GLU A 23 -1.89 -21.65 11.23
N ILE A 24 -2.41 -22.24 12.31
CA ILE A 24 -3.76 -21.93 12.81
C ILE A 24 -3.84 -20.52 13.37
N LEU A 25 -2.82 -20.08 14.11
CA LEU A 25 -2.75 -18.70 14.62
C LEU A 25 -2.67 -17.70 13.48
N GLU A 26 -1.91 -18.01 12.42
CA GLU A 26 -1.81 -17.18 11.23
C GLU A 26 -3.19 -17.05 10.55
N GLU A 27 -3.93 -18.15 10.38
CA GLU A 27 -5.31 -18.12 9.84
C GLU A 27 -6.28 -17.29 10.70
N ILE A 28 -6.12 -17.30 12.03
CA ILE A 28 -6.90 -16.47 12.94
C ILE A 28 -6.53 -14.99 12.77
N PHE A 29 -5.24 -14.67 12.81
CA PHE A 29 -4.75 -13.29 12.73
C PHE A 29 -5.04 -12.65 11.36
N VAL A 30 -4.99 -13.42 10.28
CA VAL A 30 -5.32 -12.94 8.94
C VAL A 30 -6.78 -12.47 8.85
N ARG A 31 -7.69 -13.06 9.63
CA ARG A 31 -9.13 -12.73 9.63
C ARG A 31 -9.50 -11.60 10.57
N LEU A 32 -8.55 -11.03 11.32
CA LEU A 32 -8.82 -9.88 12.17
C LEU A 32 -9.26 -8.68 11.31
N PRO A 33 -10.40 -8.03 11.60
CA PRO A 33 -10.99 -7.03 10.72
C PRO A 33 -10.30 -5.66 10.78
N THR A 34 -9.46 -5.42 11.78
CA THR A 34 -8.80 -4.13 12.00
C THR A 34 -7.31 -4.30 12.27
N LEU A 35 -6.53 -3.30 11.84
CA LEU A 35 -5.10 -3.23 12.15
C LEU A 35 -4.85 -3.11 13.66
N ASP A 36 -5.75 -2.48 14.41
CA ASP A 36 -5.63 -2.34 15.87
C ASP A 36 -5.73 -3.69 16.58
N ALA A 37 -6.65 -4.56 16.14
CA ALA A 37 -6.76 -5.92 16.68
C ALA A 37 -5.50 -6.74 16.37
N LEU A 38 -4.94 -6.57 15.17
CA LEU A 38 -3.70 -7.22 14.77
C LEU A 38 -2.50 -6.70 15.59
N ALA A 39 -2.43 -5.39 15.84
CA ALA A 39 -1.42 -4.78 16.70
C ALA A 39 -1.52 -5.30 18.13
N GLY A 40 -2.74 -5.41 18.68
CA GLY A 40 -3.00 -6.01 19.98
C GLY A 40 -2.48 -7.45 20.07
N ALA A 41 -2.81 -8.29 19.09
CA ALA A 41 -2.29 -9.66 19.00
C ALA A 41 -0.76 -9.69 18.92
N SER A 42 -0.15 -8.82 18.11
CA SER A 42 1.31 -8.70 17.99
C SER A 42 1.98 -8.38 19.33
N THR A 43 1.38 -7.49 20.14
CA THR A 43 1.93 -7.10 21.44
C THR A 43 1.71 -8.13 22.56
N ALA A 44 0.85 -9.13 22.36
CA ALA A 44 0.49 -10.08 23.41
C ALA A 44 1.64 -11.04 23.75
N CYS A 45 2.43 -11.48 22.76
CA CYS A 45 3.64 -12.27 23.00
C CYS A 45 4.62 -12.26 21.82
N PRO A 46 5.91 -12.59 22.04
CA PRO A 46 6.92 -12.63 20.98
C PRO A 46 6.61 -13.59 19.83
N SER A 47 5.96 -14.73 20.12
CA SER A 47 5.57 -15.70 19.08
C SER A 47 4.52 -15.11 18.14
N PHE A 48 3.54 -14.37 18.68
CA PHE A 48 2.52 -13.71 17.87
C PHE A 48 3.14 -12.58 17.06
N HIS A 49 3.99 -11.75 17.68
CA HIS A 49 4.76 -10.74 16.97
C HIS A 49 5.54 -11.33 15.77
N ARG A 50 6.18 -12.49 15.93
CA ARG A 50 6.90 -13.16 14.84
C ARG A 50 5.96 -13.54 13.69
N ILE A 51 4.77 -14.08 13.99
CA ILE A 51 3.79 -14.44 12.97
C ILE A 51 3.27 -13.19 12.26
N THR A 52 2.88 -12.15 13.01
CA THR A 52 2.28 -10.93 12.45
C THR A 52 3.25 -10.06 11.66
N THR A 53 4.55 -10.21 11.89
CA THR A 53 5.61 -9.52 11.13
C THR A 53 6.15 -10.33 9.96
N ASP A 54 5.72 -11.59 9.81
CA ASP A 54 6.14 -12.41 8.68
C ASP A 54 5.66 -11.84 7.34
N ARG A 55 6.53 -11.92 6.33
CA ARG A 55 6.26 -11.33 5.01
C ARG A 55 5.10 -12.03 4.30
N SER A 56 4.97 -13.34 4.45
CA SER A 56 3.89 -14.11 3.83
C SER A 56 2.56 -13.78 4.49
N PHE A 57 2.53 -13.70 5.82
CA PHE A 57 1.38 -13.22 6.60
C PHE A 57 0.94 -11.83 6.15
N LEU A 58 1.84 -10.83 6.15
CA LEU A 58 1.51 -9.46 5.78
C LEU A 58 0.99 -9.33 4.35
N ARG A 59 1.49 -10.17 3.43
CA ARG A 59 0.97 -10.23 2.06
C ARG A 59 -0.45 -10.78 2.03
N ARG A 60 -0.74 -11.87 2.77
CA ARG A 60 -2.10 -12.45 2.87
C ARG A 60 -3.07 -11.48 3.52
N PHE A 61 -2.67 -10.87 4.64
CA PHE A 61 -3.44 -9.86 5.33
C PHE A 61 -3.80 -8.70 4.40
N ARG A 62 -2.84 -8.09 3.69
CA ARG A 62 -3.11 -7.00 2.74
C ARG A 62 -3.94 -7.39 1.53
N ALA A 63 -3.88 -8.66 1.11
CA ALA A 63 -4.72 -9.16 0.01
C ALA A 63 -6.18 -9.31 0.44
N LEU A 64 -6.42 -9.67 1.70
CA LEU A 64 -7.77 -9.82 2.26
C LEU A 64 -8.34 -8.51 2.80
N HIS A 65 -7.47 -7.58 3.20
CA HIS A 65 -7.83 -6.27 3.73
C HIS A 65 -7.29 -5.18 2.81
N PRO A 66 -8.07 -4.76 1.79
CA PRO A 66 -7.68 -3.65 0.92
C PRO A 66 -7.32 -2.42 1.75
N SER A 67 -6.21 -1.77 1.40
CA SER A 67 -5.82 -0.52 2.06
C SER A 67 -6.95 0.50 1.90
N PRO A 68 -7.44 1.10 3.00
CA PRO A 68 -8.48 2.11 2.90
C PRO A 68 -7.98 3.29 2.06
N VAL A 69 -8.84 3.82 1.20
CA VAL A 69 -8.56 5.05 0.46
C VAL A 69 -8.70 6.20 1.44
N LEU A 70 -7.58 6.84 1.77
CA LEU A 70 -7.55 7.96 2.71
C LEU A 70 -7.77 9.31 2.03
N GLY A 71 -7.62 9.39 0.70
CA GLY A 71 -7.68 10.63 -0.04
C GLY A 71 -6.85 10.57 -1.30
N PHE A 72 -6.64 11.73 -1.91
CA PHE A 72 -5.79 11.91 -3.07
C PHE A 72 -4.84 13.10 -2.87
N VAL A 73 -3.74 13.09 -3.61
CA VAL A 73 -2.68 14.09 -3.51
C VAL A 73 -2.57 14.82 -4.86
N THR A 74 -2.73 16.14 -4.82
CA THR A 74 -2.55 17.05 -5.97
C THR A 74 -1.63 18.20 -5.55
N ASP A 75 -2.09 19.45 -5.58
CA ASP A 75 -1.53 20.62 -4.91
C ASP A 75 -1.53 20.57 -3.37
N GLY A 76 -2.17 19.56 -2.80
CA GLY A 76 -2.20 19.25 -1.38
C GLY A 76 -2.80 17.87 -1.14
N PHE A 77 -3.10 17.55 0.12
CA PHE A 77 -3.81 16.31 0.46
C PHE A 77 -5.30 16.56 0.66
N HIS A 78 -6.09 15.93 -0.18
CA HIS A 78 -7.55 15.95 -0.13
C HIS A 78 -8.02 14.69 0.59
N ALA A 79 -8.37 14.85 1.86
CA ALA A 79 -8.83 13.76 2.72
C ALA A 79 -10.18 13.20 2.24
N ALA A 80 -10.40 11.90 2.42
CA ALA A 80 -11.72 11.30 2.23
C ALA A 80 -12.74 11.95 3.19
N GLU A 81 -13.87 12.40 2.65
CA GLU A 81 -14.93 13.08 3.40
C GLU A 81 -16.15 12.20 3.66
N ALA A 82 -17.01 12.64 4.59
CA ALA A 82 -18.25 11.93 4.91
C ALA A 82 -19.15 11.82 3.65
N PRO A 83 -19.84 10.68 3.45
CA PRO A 83 -20.03 9.57 4.37
C PRO A 83 -18.98 8.44 4.26
N HIS A 84 -17.80 8.69 3.70
CA HIS A 84 -16.80 7.64 3.47
C HIS A 84 -16.30 7.01 4.80
N PRO A 85 -16.19 5.66 4.92
CA PRO A 85 -15.79 5.00 6.16
C PRO A 85 -14.39 5.38 6.64
N SER A 86 -13.50 5.80 5.73
CA SER A 86 -12.13 6.22 6.07
C SER A 86 -12.01 7.67 6.56
N THR A 87 -13.11 8.43 6.62
CA THR A 87 -13.10 9.87 7.00
C THR A 87 -12.32 10.16 8.29
N PRO A 88 -12.50 9.41 9.40
CA PRO A 88 -11.77 9.69 10.63
C PRO A 88 -10.25 9.53 10.47
N VAL A 89 -9.83 8.47 9.78
CA VAL A 89 -8.40 8.16 9.54
C VAL A 89 -7.79 9.14 8.56
N ALA A 90 -8.53 9.49 7.51
CA ALA A 90 -8.13 10.49 6.51
C ALA A 90 -7.89 11.87 7.14
N ARG A 91 -8.82 12.31 8.00
CA ARG A 91 -8.69 13.56 8.74
C ARG A 91 -7.52 13.54 9.72
N ALA A 92 -7.34 12.43 10.45
CA ALA A 92 -6.18 12.28 11.33
C ALA A 92 -4.85 12.36 10.56
N LEU A 93 -4.78 11.74 9.39
CA LEU A 93 -3.61 11.83 8.50
C LEU A 93 -3.35 13.26 8.02
N ALA A 94 -4.40 13.97 7.58
CA ALA A 94 -4.31 15.36 7.13
C ALA A 94 -3.76 16.30 8.22
N LEU A 95 -4.05 16.02 9.49
CA LEU A 95 -3.56 16.79 10.63
C LEU A 95 -2.15 16.41 11.07
N ALA A 96 -1.75 15.15 10.86
CA ALA A 96 -0.48 14.61 11.35
C ALA A 96 0.68 14.77 10.36
N ALA A 97 0.40 14.85 9.07
CA ALA A 97 1.42 14.89 8.02
C ALA A 97 1.55 16.29 7.38
N ASP A 98 2.77 16.67 7.05
CA ASP A 98 3.04 17.90 6.29
C ASP A 98 2.95 17.64 4.78
N PHE A 99 1.80 17.97 4.20
CA PHE A 99 1.57 17.90 2.75
C PHE A 99 1.97 19.18 2.00
N SER A 100 2.55 20.17 2.68
CA SER A 100 3.20 21.31 2.00
C SER A 100 4.59 20.96 1.47
N TYR A 101 5.14 19.82 1.90
CA TYR A 101 6.48 19.35 1.54
C TYR A 101 7.58 20.35 1.89
N SER A 102 7.39 21.15 2.95
CA SER A 102 8.32 22.20 3.39
C SER A 102 9.72 21.65 3.77
N PHE A 103 9.78 20.37 4.15
CA PHE A 103 11.01 19.67 4.49
C PHE A 103 11.88 19.32 3.26
N VAL A 104 11.35 19.45 2.04
CA VAL A 104 12.07 19.12 0.82
C VAL A 104 12.93 20.32 0.41
N PRO A 105 14.24 20.14 0.13
CA PRO A 105 15.10 21.23 -0.33
C PRO A 105 14.53 21.92 -1.56
N ALA A 106 14.80 23.21 -1.72
CA ALA A 106 14.41 23.94 -2.92
C ALA A 106 14.86 23.19 -4.19
N GLY A 107 13.94 23.07 -5.14
CA GLY A 107 14.20 22.39 -6.40
C GLY A 107 15.24 23.14 -7.25
N ARG A 108 15.74 22.46 -8.28
CA ARG A 108 16.67 23.05 -9.27
C ARG A 108 16.03 24.20 -10.05
N TRP A 109 14.70 24.25 -10.12
CA TRP A 109 13.93 25.22 -10.87
C TRP A 109 13.10 26.10 -9.93
N LEU A 110 12.64 27.25 -10.42
CA LEU A 110 11.82 28.19 -9.65
C LEU A 110 10.39 27.68 -9.40
N THR A 111 9.99 26.60 -10.05
CA THR A 111 8.68 25.96 -9.86
C THR A 111 8.61 25.21 -8.53
N PRO A 112 7.49 25.29 -7.78
CA PRO A 112 7.31 24.54 -6.55
C PRO A 112 7.30 23.03 -6.81
N TRP A 113 7.61 22.24 -5.79
CA TRP A 113 7.46 20.79 -5.85
C TRP A 113 6.00 20.41 -6.04
N HIS A 114 5.76 19.43 -6.91
CA HIS A 114 4.43 18.93 -7.21
C HIS A 114 4.41 17.40 -7.15
N PRO A 115 3.40 16.80 -6.51
CA PRO A 115 3.19 15.36 -6.49
C PRO A 115 2.95 14.78 -7.87
N ARG A 116 3.74 13.77 -8.24
CA ARG A 116 3.64 13.04 -9.50
C ARG A 116 3.00 11.67 -9.33
N ASP A 117 3.34 10.96 -8.25
CA ASP A 117 2.87 9.60 -8.00
C ASP A 117 2.79 9.33 -6.50
N VAL A 118 1.89 8.43 -6.09
CA VAL A 118 1.73 7.98 -4.70
C VAL A 118 1.66 6.46 -4.67
N ARG A 119 2.64 5.83 -4.03
CA ARG A 119 2.69 4.37 -3.90
C ARG A 119 3.12 3.94 -2.51
N GLN A 120 2.36 3.03 -1.92
CA GLN A 120 2.69 2.39 -0.64
C GLN A 120 2.99 3.40 0.48
N GLY A 121 2.23 4.51 0.53
CA GLY A 121 2.43 5.57 1.52
C GLY A 121 3.62 6.50 1.25
N ARG A 122 4.24 6.43 0.07
CA ARG A 122 5.29 7.37 -0.37
C ARG A 122 4.78 8.24 -1.51
N VAL A 123 5.13 9.52 -1.47
CA VAL A 123 4.83 10.50 -2.52
C VAL A 123 6.09 10.78 -3.32
N LEU A 124 6.01 10.62 -4.64
CA LEU A 124 7.04 11.07 -5.58
C LEU A 124 6.77 12.53 -5.94
N LEU A 125 7.73 13.40 -5.65
CA LEU A 125 7.67 14.81 -6.01
C LEU A 125 8.55 15.08 -7.23
N GLU A 126 8.07 15.94 -8.10
CA GLU A 126 8.81 16.43 -9.25
C GLU A 126 8.98 17.95 -9.17
N CYS A 127 10.11 18.42 -9.67
CA CYS A 127 10.38 19.83 -9.91
C CYS A 127 10.85 19.89 -11.37
N SER A 128 10.00 20.44 -12.25
CA SER A 128 10.24 20.53 -13.68
C SER A 128 10.37 21.98 -14.11
N PRO A 129 11.16 22.32 -15.15
CA PRO A 129 11.23 23.70 -15.63
C PRO A 129 9.83 24.20 -16.01
N GLU A 130 9.62 25.50 -15.84
CA GLU A 130 8.34 26.16 -16.12
C GLU A 130 7.87 25.83 -17.55
N GLY A 131 6.66 25.29 -17.71
CA GLY A 131 6.12 24.86 -19.00
C GLY A 131 6.43 23.41 -19.42
N ALA A 132 7.23 22.64 -18.68
CA ALA A 132 7.49 21.22 -19.00
C ALA A 132 6.25 20.33 -18.89
N GLY A 133 5.31 20.67 -18.00
CA GLY A 133 4.01 19.99 -17.90
C GLY A 133 3.18 20.14 -19.18
N GLN A 134 3.27 21.29 -19.86
CA GLN A 134 2.64 21.53 -21.16
C GLN A 134 3.30 20.66 -22.24
N ILE A 135 4.63 20.61 -22.28
CA ILE A 135 5.39 19.79 -23.24
C ILE A 135 5.11 18.29 -23.05
N HIS A 136 4.95 17.82 -21.81
CA HIS A 136 4.59 16.45 -21.51
C HIS A 136 3.12 16.15 -21.88
N GLN A 137 2.17 17.01 -21.51
CA GLN A 137 0.76 16.84 -21.88
C GLN A 137 0.57 16.86 -23.40
N ASP A 138 1.17 17.82 -24.09
CA ASP A 138 1.14 17.94 -25.56
C ASP A 138 1.80 16.72 -26.23
N TYR A 139 2.86 16.14 -25.65
CA TYR A 139 3.47 14.89 -26.12
C TYR A 139 2.53 13.69 -25.95
N TYR A 140 1.87 13.52 -24.79
CA TYR A 140 0.93 12.42 -24.55
C TYR A 140 -0.38 12.56 -25.35
N ASP A 141 -0.84 13.79 -25.58
CA ASP A 141 -1.97 14.10 -26.46
C ASP A 141 -1.61 13.88 -27.93
N ALA A 142 -0.38 14.20 -28.36
CA ALA A 142 0.11 13.97 -29.73
C ALA A 142 0.32 12.49 -30.08
N ILE A 143 0.66 11.64 -29.10
CA ILE A 143 0.81 10.18 -29.31
C ILE A 143 -0.50 9.40 -29.09
N GLY A 144 -1.62 10.09 -28.89
CA GLY A 144 -2.96 9.49 -28.99
C GLY A 144 -3.39 8.58 -27.84
N PHE A 145 -2.87 8.79 -26.62
CA PHE A 145 -3.51 8.22 -25.42
C PHE A 145 -4.58 9.20 -24.94
N PRO A 146 -5.88 8.97 -25.19
CA PRO A 146 -6.91 9.89 -24.74
C PRO A 146 -6.97 9.83 -23.22
N GLY A 147 -6.31 10.78 -22.56
CA GLY A 147 -6.59 11.12 -21.18
C GLY A 147 -8.06 11.53 -21.12
N LYS A 148 -8.92 10.62 -20.65
CA LYS A 148 -10.34 10.93 -20.40
C LYS A 148 -10.39 11.99 -19.30
N SER A 149 -10.33 13.25 -19.70
CA SER A 149 -10.83 14.37 -18.94
C SER A 149 -12.34 14.16 -18.82
N ARG A 150 -12.78 13.46 -17.78
CA ARG A 150 -14.18 13.54 -17.37
C ARG A 150 -14.29 14.79 -16.51
N SER A 151 -14.64 15.89 -17.16
CA SER A 151 -15.29 17.01 -16.50
C SER A 151 -16.61 16.48 -15.90
N CYS A 152 -16.63 16.22 -14.59
CA CYS A 152 -17.89 16.23 -13.86
C CYS A 152 -18.15 17.69 -13.49
N GLY A 153 -19.02 18.33 -14.27
CA GLY A 153 -19.63 19.60 -13.91
C GLY A 153 -20.75 19.37 -12.89
N LEU A 154 -20.78 20.28 -11.90
CA LEU A 154 -21.84 20.62 -10.93
C LEU A 154 -22.49 19.48 -10.14
#